data_AF-A0A510KIB0-F1
#
_entry.id   AF-A0A510KIB0-F1
#
_cell.length_a   1.000
_cell.length_b   1.000
_cell.length_c   1.000
_cell.angle_alpha   90.00
_cell.angle_beta   90.00
_cell.angle_gamma   90.00
#
_symmetry.space_group_name_H-M   'P 1'
#
loop_
_entity.id
_entity.type
_entity.pdbx_description
1 polymer ?
#
loop_
_entity_poly.entity_id
_entity_poly.type
_entity_poly.pdbx_seq_one_letter_code
_entity_poly.pdbx_strand_id
1 'polypeptide(L)'
;MKKNLKKLCLLMGILAMGAVSYANESIIAENNAQSIQQDEEFPGGLAKGIDQKFTTDGKLHAEKFLNKLFNYTDTSDNFKIQKDSKGYFVTQYIDESNEKDGSGPTKEEKVRLKLVKNVFLTEVDGDGLTYAYDTKLKKVVLINPANNYRIMFIVD
;
A
#
# COMPACT_ATOMS: atom_id res chain seq x y z
N MET A 1 -7.77 -34.77 32.87
CA MET A 1 -8.45 -34.42 34.15
C MET A 1 -7.71 -33.25 34.80
N LYS A 2 -8.40 -32.09 35.00
CA LYS A 2 -7.98 -30.89 35.76
C LYS A 2 -6.77 -30.10 35.17
N LYS A 3 -6.75 -28.76 35.10
CA LYS A 3 -7.19 -27.79 36.11
C LYS A 3 -7.78 -26.53 35.47
N ASN A 4 -8.95 -26.15 35.98
CA ASN A 4 -9.55 -24.82 35.86
C ASN A 4 -8.73 -23.82 36.69
N LEU A 5 -8.35 -22.69 36.11
CA LEU A 5 -7.93 -21.52 36.90
C LEU A 5 -9.07 -20.51 36.93
N LYS A 6 -9.33 -20.06 38.16
CA LYS A 6 -10.57 -19.47 38.62
C LYS A 6 -10.61 -17.97 38.30
N LYS A 7 -11.85 -17.51 38.04
CA LYS A 7 -12.37 -16.14 38.16
C LYS A 7 -11.44 -15.15 38.88
N LEU A 8 -11.09 -14.07 38.19
CA LEU A 8 -10.71 -12.81 38.83
C LEU A 8 -11.75 -11.76 38.44
N CYS A 9 -12.80 -11.66 39.26
CA CYS A 9 -13.64 -10.47 39.32
C CYS A 9 -12.91 -9.45 40.19
N LEU A 10 -12.60 -8.28 39.66
CA LEU A 10 -12.34 -7.10 40.48
C LEU A 10 -13.38 -6.05 40.12
N LEU A 11 -14.23 -5.74 41.10
CA LEU A 11 -15.29 -4.74 41.02
C LEU A 11 -14.72 -3.32 41.13
N MET A 12 -15.34 -2.42 40.35
CA MET A 12 -15.81 -1.07 40.69
C MET A 12 -14.86 -0.02 41.28
N GLY A 13 -14.75 1.08 40.55
CA GLY A 13 -14.53 2.42 41.09
C GLY A 13 -15.13 3.46 40.14
N ILE A 14 -16.36 3.90 40.42
CA ILE A 14 -16.95 5.11 39.83
C ILE A 14 -16.40 6.30 40.64
N LEU A 15 -15.92 7.35 39.97
CA LEU A 15 -15.92 8.69 40.57
C LEU A 15 -16.20 9.77 39.50
N ALA A 16 -16.86 10.81 39.97
CA ALA A 16 -17.80 11.67 39.26
C ALA A 16 -17.18 12.82 38.46
N MET A 17 -18.07 13.45 37.68
CA MET A 17 -17.90 14.60 36.81
C MET A 17 -17.28 15.82 37.51
N GLY A 18 -16.40 16.52 36.79
CA GLY A 18 -16.02 17.90 37.05
C GLY A 18 -15.92 18.64 35.71
N ALA A 19 -16.89 19.51 35.43
CA ALA A 19 -16.84 20.45 34.33
C ALA A 19 -16.01 21.67 34.71
N VAL A 20 -15.07 22.08 33.86
CA VAL A 20 -14.64 23.48 33.79
C VAL A 20 -14.38 23.83 32.32
N SER A 21 -15.19 24.76 31.82
CA SER A 21 -15.01 25.49 30.57
C SER A 21 -13.96 26.57 30.78
N TYR A 22 -12.98 26.65 29.88
CA TYR A 22 -12.38 27.93 29.50
C TYR A 22 -12.11 27.91 28.00
N ALA A 23 -12.88 28.71 27.27
CA ALA A 23 -12.56 29.11 25.92
C ALA A 23 -11.31 29.99 25.93
N ASN A 24 -10.39 29.73 25.01
CA ASN A 24 -9.44 30.73 24.53
C ASN A 24 -9.21 30.43 23.04
N GLU A 25 -9.86 31.18 22.17
CA GLU A 25 -9.45 31.30 20.77
C GLU A 25 -8.28 32.28 20.70
N SER A 26 -7.16 31.88 20.10
CA SER A 26 -6.28 32.80 19.38
C SER A 26 -5.38 32.01 18.44
N ILE A 27 -5.43 32.43 17.19
CA ILE A 27 -4.79 31.93 15.98
C ILE A 27 -3.26 31.86 16.14
N ILE A 28 -2.65 30.72 15.82
CA ILE A 28 -1.32 30.67 15.17
C ILE A 28 -1.41 29.64 14.05
N ALA A 29 -1.01 30.11 12.87
CA ALA A 29 -0.99 29.40 11.62
C ALA A 29 0.18 28.41 11.53
N GLU A 30 0.07 27.57 10.50
CA GLU A 30 1.17 26.90 9.77
C GLU A 30 1.62 25.51 10.23
N ASN A 31 1.63 24.64 9.21
CA ASN A 31 2.40 23.42 9.02
C ASN A 31 2.11 22.18 9.89
N ASN A 32 0.90 21.65 9.76
CA ASN A 32 0.72 20.19 9.92
C ASN A 32 1.31 19.47 8.69
N ALA A 33 2.63 19.58 8.48
CA ALA A 33 3.38 18.49 7.90
C ALA A 33 3.21 17.34 8.89
N GLN A 34 2.21 16.50 8.65
CA GLN A 34 2.11 15.21 9.31
C GLN A 34 3.45 14.52 9.06
N SER A 35 4.26 14.46 10.12
CA SER A 35 5.34 13.51 10.26
C SER A 35 4.73 12.13 10.00
N ILE A 36 4.83 11.67 8.76
CA ILE A 36 4.56 10.29 8.41
C ILE A 36 5.74 9.55 9.04
N GLN A 37 5.54 9.05 10.25
CA GLN A 37 6.43 8.05 10.83
C GLN A 37 6.37 6.85 9.89
N GLN A 38 7.38 6.77 9.02
CA GLN A 38 7.53 5.80 7.94
C GLN A 38 8.25 4.52 8.43
N ASP A 39 8.37 4.35 9.75
CA ASP A 39 9.39 3.50 10.37
C ASP A 39 8.98 2.04 10.60
N GLU A 40 7.82 1.60 10.10
CA GLU A 40 7.47 0.17 10.08
C GLU A 40 7.66 -0.40 8.68
N GLU A 41 8.79 -1.09 8.50
CA GLU A 41 9.08 -1.90 7.33
C GLU A 41 8.33 -3.24 7.43
N PHE A 42 7.47 -3.52 6.44
CA PHE A 42 6.71 -4.78 6.36
C PHE A 42 7.52 -5.83 5.57
N PRO A 43 7.17 -7.13 5.68
CA PRO A 43 7.86 -8.18 4.93
C PRO A 43 8.02 -7.83 3.44
N GLY A 44 9.24 -7.99 2.92
CA GLY A 44 9.59 -7.57 1.56
C GLY A 44 9.93 -6.08 1.41
N GLY A 45 10.35 -5.40 2.48
CA GLY A 45 10.72 -3.98 2.40
C GLY A 45 9.54 -3.04 2.09
N LEU A 46 8.31 -3.51 2.29
CA LEU A 46 7.12 -2.79 1.86
C LEU A 46 6.80 -1.64 2.82
N ALA A 47 6.58 -0.45 2.28
CA ALA A 47 6.07 0.67 3.02
C ALA A 47 4.67 0.38 3.61
N LYS A 48 4.38 0.98 4.77
CA LYS A 48 3.08 0.90 5.46
C LYS A 48 1.87 1.22 4.57
N GLY A 49 2.04 2.15 3.64
CA GLY A 49 0.99 2.70 2.79
C GLY A 49 0.20 3.83 3.43
N ILE A 50 -0.44 4.64 2.59
CA ILE A 50 -1.23 5.82 2.99
C ILE A 50 -2.49 5.40 3.78
N ASP A 51 -3.12 6.35 4.46
CA ASP A 51 -4.38 6.11 5.17
C ASP A 51 -5.60 6.02 4.23
N GLN A 52 -5.45 5.20 3.19
CA GLN A 52 -6.49 4.90 2.22
C GLN A 52 -6.55 3.39 1.98
N LYS A 53 -7.74 2.83 2.19
CA LYS A 53 -8.01 1.42 1.92
C LYS A 53 -8.30 1.20 0.44
N PHE A 54 -7.77 0.11 -0.08
CA PHE A 54 -8.12 -0.41 -1.39
C PHE A 54 -9.60 -0.82 -1.48
N THR A 55 -10.24 -0.55 -2.62
CA THR A 55 -11.62 -0.90 -2.94
C THR A 55 -11.70 -1.81 -4.18
N THR A 56 -12.48 -2.89 -4.11
CA THR A 56 -12.66 -3.85 -5.22
C THR A 56 -14.11 -4.34 -5.33
N ASP A 57 -14.50 -4.76 -6.54
CA ASP A 57 -15.74 -5.49 -6.81
C ASP A 57 -15.54 -7.03 -6.80
N GLY A 58 -14.35 -7.50 -6.41
CA GLY A 58 -13.98 -8.92 -6.42
C GLY A 58 -13.35 -9.40 -7.73
N LYS A 59 -13.03 -8.50 -8.67
CA LYS A 59 -12.39 -8.83 -9.95
C LYS A 59 -11.04 -8.15 -10.12
N LEU A 60 -10.23 -8.74 -11.00
CA LEU A 60 -8.90 -8.25 -11.34
C LEU A 60 -8.92 -6.98 -12.19
N HIS A 61 -9.91 -6.81 -13.08
CA HIS A 61 -9.95 -5.73 -14.07
C HIS A 61 -8.69 -5.64 -14.95
N ALA A 62 -8.22 -6.78 -15.48
CA ALA A 62 -7.01 -6.84 -16.30
C ALA A 62 -7.02 -5.87 -17.49
N GLU A 63 -8.18 -5.61 -18.09
CA GLU A 63 -8.37 -4.64 -19.18
C GLU A 63 -7.96 -3.21 -18.81
N LYS A 64 -7.90 -2.89 -17.51
CA LYS A 64 -7.51 -1.57 -17.01
C LYS A 64 -6.00 -1.35 -17.07
N PHE A 65 -5.19 -2.39 -17.02
CA PHE A 65 -3.73 -2.26 -16.90
C PHE A 65 -2.91 -3.11 -17.88
N LEU A 66 -3.48 -4.16 -18.46
CA LEU A 66 -2.69 -5.10 -19.26
C LEU A 66 -2.10 -4.41 -20.50
N ASN A 67 -0.80 -4.61 -20.70
CA ASN A 67 0.02 -4.03 -21.77
C ASN A 67 0.07 -2.50 -21.79
N LYS A 68 -0.32 -1.83 -20.70
CA LYS A 68 -0.18 -0.38 -20.54
C LYS A 68 1.06 -0.07 -19.71
N LEU A 69 1.75 1.01 -20.07
CA LEU A 69 2.88 1.53 -19.31
C LEU A 69 2.33 2.44 -18.20
N PHE A 70 2.85 2.29 -16.99
CA PHE A 70 2.54 3.10 -15.82
C PHE A 70 3.82 3.63 -15.21
N ASN A 71 3.75 4.80 -14.59
CA ASN A 71 4.89 5.39 -13.89
C ASN A 71 4.75 5.17 -12.39
N TYR A 72 5.87 4.87 -11.73
CA TYR A 72 5.92 4.96 -10.28
C TYR A 72 5.98 6.45 -9.90
N THR A 73 5.12 6.86 -8.97
CA THR A 73 5.02 8.26 -8.53
C THR A 73 6.38 8.78 -8.06
N ASP A 74 6.70 10.02 -8.41
CA ASP A 74 7.93 10.72 -8.01
C ASP A 74 9.25 10.04 -8.46
N THR A 75 9.19 9.16 -9.45
CA THR A 75 10.37 8.53 -10.06
C THR A 75 10.30 8.55 -11.58
N SER A 76 11.44 8.35 -12.23
CA SER A 76 11.50 8.10 -13.68
C SER A 76 11.23 6.63 -14.04
N ASP A 77 11.07 5.76 -13.03
CA ASP A 77 10.85 4.34 -13.20
C ASP A 77 9.43 4.07 -13.69
N ASN A 78 9.29 3.04 -14.52
CA ASN A 78 8.01 2.66 -15.11
C ASN A 78 7.82 1.15 -15.00
N PHE A 79 6.59 0.70 -15.23
CA PHE A 79 6.33 -0.73 -15.32
C PHE A 79 5.20 -1.03 -16.30
N LYS A 80 5.16 -2.28 -16.74
CA LYS A 80 4.14 -2.81 -17.62
C LYS A 80 3.75 -4.20 -17.20
N ILE A 81 2.48 -4.39 -16.89
CA ILE A 81 1.94 -5.72 -16.59
C ILE A 81 1.49 -6.36 -17.89
N GLN A 82 1.94 -7.58 -18.12
CA GLN A 82 1.71 -8.34 -19.34
C GLN A 82 1.30 -9.77 -19.00
N LYS A 83 0.86 -10.52 -20.02
CA LYS A 83 0.44 -11.91 -19.88
C LYS A 83 0.96 -12.73 -21.06
N ASP A 84 1.57 -13.87 -20.76
CA ASP A 84 2.01 -14.87 -21.74
C ASP A 84 1.33 -16.23 -21.44
N SER A 85 1.81 -17.29 -22.11
CA SER A 85 1.31 -18.66 -21.91
C SER A 85 1.58 -19.22 -20.51
N LYS A 86 2.51 -18.66 -19.74
CA LYS A 86 2.85 -19.06 -18.37
C LYS A 86 2.09 -18.24 -17.32
N GLY A 87 1.39 -17.18 -17.71
CA GLY A 87 0.59 -16.34 -16.84
C GLY A 87 1.00 -14.87 -16.86
N TYR A 88 0.72 -14.17 -15.78
CA TYR A 88 1.03 -12.74 -15.67
C TYR A 88 2.50 -12.51 -15.29
N PHE A 89 3.05 -11.40 -15.76
CA PHE A 89 4.35 -10.91 -15.35
C PHE A 89 4.37 -9.38 -15.40
N VAL A 90 5.23 -8.77 -14.60
CA VAL A 90 5.55 -7.34 -14.70
C VAL A 90 6.94 -7.21 -15.33
N THR A 91 7.07 -6.29 -16.28
CA THR A 91 8.37 -5.76 -16.71
C THR A 91 8.54 -4.42 -16.01
N GLN A 92 9.55 -4.30 -15.16
CA GLN A 92 9.94 -3.05 -14.51
C GLN A 92 11.06 -2.42 -15.35
N TYR A 93 10.97 -1.11 -15.55
CA TYR A 93 11.91 -0.28 -16.29
C TYR A 93 12.52 0.69 -15.30
N ILE A 94 13.78 0.42 -14.92
CA ILE A 94 14.49 1.14 -13.87
C ILE A 94 15.47 2.10 -14.53
N ASP A 95 15.37 3.39 -14.22
CA ASP A 95 16.35 4.37 -14.66
C ASP A 95 17.66 4.18 -13.88
N GLU A 96 18.72 3.74 -14.55
CA GLU A 96 20.06 3.58 -13.97
C GLU A 96 20.92 4.84 -14.11
N SER A 97 20.36 5.94 -14.62
CA SER A 97 21.06 7.22 -14.66
C SER A 97 21.43 7.70 -13.24
N ASN A 98 22.52 8.44 -13.15
CA ASN A 98 22.94 9.05 -11.88
C ASN A 98 21.93 10.12 -11.43
N GLU A 99 21.30 10.81 -12.38
CA GLU A 99 20.38 11.93 -12.12
C GLU A 99 18.95 11.47 -11.84
N LYS A 100 18.60 10.22 -12.16
CA LYS A 100 17.27 9.61 -12.00
C LYS A 100 16.15 10.39 -12.70
N ASP A 101 16.49 11.06 -13.79
CA ASP A 101 15.63 11.97 -14.56
C ASP A 101 15.13 11.36 -15.89
N GLY A 102 15.40 10.08 -16.13
CA GLY A 102 15.05 9.35 -17.34
C GLY A 102 15.97 9.62 -18.54
N SER A 103 17.07 10.36 -18.36
CA SER A 103 18.01 10.69 -19.44
C SER A 103 19.03 9.59 -19.75
N GLY A 104 19.15 8.57 -18.91
CA GLY A 104 20.19 7.55 -18.98
C GLY A 104 19.71 6.14 -19.37
N PRO A 105 20.57 5.13 -19.17
CA PRO A 105 20.25 3.76 -19.53
C PRO A 105 19.11 3.22 -18.65
N THR A 106 18.22 2.46 -19.27
CA THR A 106 17.12 1.78 -18.58
C THR A 106 17.43 0.30 -18.45
N LYS A 107 17.33 -0.22 -17.22
CA LYS A 107 17.37 -1.65 -16.95
C LYS A 107 15.97 -2.24 -17.01
N GLU A 108 15.83 -3.40 -17.64
CA GLU A 108 14.59 -4.16 -17.63
C GLU A 108 14.67 -5.35 -16.67
N GLU A 109 13.70 -5.44 -15.76
CA GLU A 109 13.54 -6.59 -14.86
C GLU A 109 12.18 -7.24 -15.04
N LYS A 110 12.15 -8.56 -15.20
CA LYS A 110 10.91 -9.32 -15.42
C LYS A 110 10.61 -10.22 -14.24
N VAL A 111 9.48 -9.98 -13.59
CA VAL A 111 9.04 -10.73 -12.40
C VAL A 111 7.71 -11.42 -12.67
N ARG A 112 7.60 -12.70 -12.28
CA ARG A 112 6.36 -13.47 -12.41
C ARG A 112 5.34 -13.02 -11.37
N LEU A 113 4.09 -12.93 -11.81
CA LEU A 113 2.97 -12.53 -10.97
C LEU A 113 2.00 -13.70 -10.77
N LYS A 114 1.54 -13.85 -9.54
CA LYS A 114 0.48 -14.79 -9.16
C LYS A 114 -0.82 -14.02 -8.96
N LEU A 115 -1.91 -14.55 -9.55
CA LEU A 115 -3.26 -14.07 -9.26
C LEU A 115 -3.69 -14.54 -7.88
N VAL A 116 -4.02 -13.58 -7.00
CA VAL A 116 -4.45 -13.83 -5.62
C VAL A 116 -5.88 -13.35 -5.45
N LYS A 117 -6.74 -14.22 -4.90
CA LYS A 117 -8.16 -13.94 -4.61
C LYS A 117 -8.97 -13.44 -5.82
N ASN A 118 -8.51 -13.69 -7.04
CA ASN A 118 -9.07 -13.16 -8.30
C ASN A 118 -9.06 -11.63 -8.43
N VAL A 119 -8.34 -10.92 -7.55
CA VAL A 119 -8.35 -9.45 -7.46
C VAL A 119 -6.97 -8.85 -7.67
N PHE A 120 -5.92 -9.52 -7.19
CA PHE A 120 -4.58 -8.95 -7.11
C PHE A 120 -3.58 -9.74 -7.95
N LEU A 121 -2.54 -9.06 -8.43
CA LEU A 121 -1.34 -9.69 -8.96
C LEU A 121 -0.18 -9.43 -8.01
N THR A 122 0.37 -10.47 -7.41
CA THR A 122 1.49 -10.38 -6.46
C THR A 122 2.74 -11.00 -7.06
N GLU A 123 3.88 -10.35 -6.89
CA GLU A 123 5.19 -10.89 -7.27
C GLU A 123 5.48 -12.22 -6.58
N VAL A 124 6.03 -13.17 -7.35
CA VAL A 124 6.38 -14.52 -6.86
C VAL A 124 7.81 -14.58 -6.35
N ASP A 125 8.76 -14.02 -7.11
CA ASP A 125 10.20 -14.07 -6.86
C ASP A 125 10.79 -12.65 -6.64
N GLY A 126 10.00 -11.76 -6.02
CA GLY A 126 10.36 -10.37 -5.75
C GLY A 126 10.00 -9.95 -4.34
N ASP A 127 9.86 -8.64 -4.12
CA ASP A 127 9.61 -8.03 -2.80
C ASP A 127 8.15 -8.20 -2.32
N GLY A 128 7.35 -8.97 -3.06
CA GLY A 128 5.94 -9.18 -2.75
C GLY A 128 5.06 -8.00 -3.13
N LEU A 129 5.55 -7.10 -4.01
CA LEU A 129 4.75 -6.02 -4.56
C LEU A 129 3.46 -6.57 -5.16
N THR A 130 2.36 -5.89 -4.82
CA THR A 130 1.02 -6.35 -5.17
C THR A 130 0.27 -5.26 -5.93
N TYR A 131 -0.06 -5.55 -7.18
CA TYR A 131 -0.72 -4.66 -8.11
C TYR A 131 -2.23 -4.94 -8.14
N ALA A 132 -3.03 -3.87 -8.16
CA ALA A 132 -4.48 -3.97 -8.20
C ALA A 132 -5.12 -2.77 -8.92
N TYR A 133 -6.36 -2.94 -9.39
CA TYR A 133 -7.19 -1.83 -9.85
C TYR A 133 -8.18 -1.43 -8.76
N ASP A 134 -8.06 -0.22 -8.26
CA ASP A 134 -8.98 0.30 -7.25
C ASP A 134 -10.25 0.84 -7.93
N THR A 135 -11.41 0.28 -7.56
CA THR A 135 -12.69 0.60 -8.22
C THR A 135 -13.26 1.95 -7.82
N LYS A 136 -12.83 2.51 -6.68
CA LYS A 136 -13.26 3.84 -6.21
C LYS A 136 -12.42 4.95 -6.84
N LEU A 137 -11.10 4.77 -6.85
CA LEU A 137 -10.15 5.69 -7.49
C LEU A 137 -10.14 5.57 -9.02
N LYS A 138 -10.56 4.42 -9.54
CA LYS A 138 -10.46 4.06 -10.96
C LYS A 138 -9.03 4.10 -11.50
N LYS A 139 -8.05 3.87 -10.63
CA LYS A 139 -6.61 3.85 -10.93
C LYS A 139 -5.99 2.51 -10.57
N VAL A 140 -4.86 2.21 -11.20
CA VAL A 140 -3.98 1.13 -10.75
C VAL A 140 -3.28 1.59 -9.47
N VAL A 141 -3.09 0.67 -8.54
CA VAL A 141 -2.44 0.94 -7.27
C VAL A 141 -1.51 -0.21 -6.91
N LEU A 142 -0.47 0.13 -6.16
CA LEU A 142 0.30 -0.85 -5.40
C LEU A 142 -0.27 -0.87 -3.98
N ILE A 143 -0.43 -2.06 -3.41
CA ILE A 143 -0.98 -2.25 -2.07
C ILE A 143 -0.03 -3.07 -1.20
N ASN A 144 -0.11 -2.86 0.11
CA ASN A 144 0.60 -3.67 1.10
C ASN A 144 -0.35 -4.75 1.66
N PRO A 145 -0.23 -6.03 1.26
CA PRO A 145 -1.09 -7.09 1.76
C PRO A 145 -0.88 -7.38 3.25
N ALA A 146 0.33 -7.14 3.77
CA ALA A 146 0.67 -7.35 5.17
C ALA A 146 0.05 -6.27 6.08
N ASN A 147 -0.22 -5.08 5.55
CA ASN A 147 -0.91 -4.01 6.25
C ASN A 147 -2.37 -3.85 5.80
N ASN A 148 -3.14 -4.94 5.86
CA ASN A 148 -4.58 -4.95 5.57
C ASN A 148 -4.95 -4.32 4.21
N TYR A 149 -4.13 -4.56 3.19
CA TYR A 149 -4.34 -4.07 1.82
C TYR A 149 -4.43 -2.53 1.72
N ARG A 150 -3.70 -1.80 2.57
CA ARG A 150 -3.55 -0.34 2.41
C ARG A 150 -2.85 -0.02 1.10
N ILE A 151 -3.28 1.06 0.46
CA ILE A 151 -2.65 1.57 -0.76
C ILE A 151 -1.26 2.11 -0.39
N MET A 152 -0.24 1.65 -1.08
CA MET A 152 1.13 2.16 -0.99
C MET A 152 1.32 3.32 -1.97
N PHE A 153 0.99 3.06 -3.23
CA PHE A 153 1.19 4.01 -4.33
C PHE A 153 -0.03 4.01 -5.25
N ILE A 154 -0.37 5.19 -5.73
CA ILE A 154 -1.35 5.38 -6.79
C ILE A 154 -0.54 5.70 -8.04
N VAL A 155 -0.56 4.81 -9.03
CA VAL A 155 0.28 4.99 -10.22
C VAL A 155 -0.39 5.94 -11.21
N ASP A 156 0.44 6.58 -12.03
CA ASP A 156 0.02 7.51 -13.09
C ASP A 156 0.06 6.88 -14.48
#